data_AF-A0A9P6JQI0-F1
#
_entry.id   AF-A0A9P6JQI0-F1
#
_cell.length_a   1.000
_cell.length_b   1.000
_cell.length_c   1.000
_cell.angle_alpha   90.00
_cell.angle_beta   90.00
_cell.angle_gamma   90.00
#
_symmetry.space_group_name_H-M   'P 1'
#
loop_
_entity.id
_entity.type
_entity.pdbx_description
1 polymer ?
#
loop_
_entity_poly.entity_id
_entity_poly.type
_entity_poly.pdbx_seq_one_letter_code
_entity_poly.pdbx_strand_id
1 'polypeptide(L)'
;MVITRPHRSAIRLGSIKPTNAVPNLVPRRQLSGPSKQPSISGGILETFRRWHTAFRRRLCPSTQKDNSTESPQDQESFHPRVHQLSDLARVAKPLELPSDVHIKFLDTHHAVETAIAPILAPLAAEEGGVSQILVSMDTERNIMRTIGVSVIQLAFHSIPRKIFVIPVHKFEMLPVSLMEMLTSSRVIKIGNQVNNDLSTLQRQFKELQQTKTFATVDLQAFCLQHGVIRPGDSAALQALLVKALGRYMDKKPHDYHNWEGRTIPKLMLNGAALDAYAIRLIYEKAAAQPLVPLVEFNTQPGTAVSLLGRIGWFNEIVARGVITSPQPNKYDSIEVNTPDRNRLLVDITELVHPDQGAQFYPLPGVHDRHSARRMKPISYTLGQLRSRTGDAPLKVVWPISSLEMSKDTGTLAAAGEIS
;
A
#
# COMPACT_ATOMS: atom_id res chain seq x y z
N MET A 1 13.42 -11.90 -57.26
CA MET A 1 12.56 -11.17 -56.29
C MET A 1 12.65 -11.93 -54.97
N VAL A 2 13.57 -11.51 -54.09
CA VAL A 2 13.92 -12.24 -52.85
C VAL A 2 13.18 -11.56 -51.69
N ILE A 3 12.29 -12.30 -51.04
CA ILE A 3 11.56 -11.83 -49.85
C ILE A 3 12.36 -12.26 -48.62
N THR A 4 13.11 -11.32 -48.05
CA THR A 4 13.79 -11.48 -46.76
C THR A 4 12.79 -11.31 -45.62
N ARG A 5 12.68 -12.33 -44.76
CA ARG A 5 11.87 -12.29 -43.52
C ARG A 5 12.50 -11.35 -42.48
N PRO A 6 11.71 -10.61 -41.69
CA PRO A 6 12.27 -9.75 -40.66
C PRO A 6 12.70 -10.55 -39.42
N HIS A 7 13.88 -10.19 -38.94
CA HIS A 7 14.51 -10.67 -37.71
C HIS A 7 13.65 -10.31 -36.48
N ARG A 8 13.17 -11.31 -35.75
CA ARG A 8 12.59 -11.12 -34.40
C ARG A 8 13.73 -11.10 -33.38
N SER A 9 14.03 -9.94 -32.83
CA SER A 9 14.89 -9.80 -31.66
C SER A 9 14.10 -10.23 -30.42
N ALA A 10 14.33 -11.45 -29.95
CA ALA A 10 13.83 -11.91 -28.66
C ALA A 10 14.60 -11.19 -27.55
N ILE A 11 13.93 -10.32 -26.81
CA ILE A 11 14.42 -9.86 -25.51
C ILE A 11 14.34 -11.08 -24.58
N ARG A 12 15.48 -11.73 -24.32
CA ARG A 12 15.61 -12.68 -23.22
C ARG A 12 15.43 -11.89 -21.92
N LEU A 13 14.22 -11.88 -21.38
CA LEU A 13 14.03 -11.66 -19.95
C LEU A 13 14.85 -12.76 -19.26
N GLY A 14 15.83 -12.34 -18.46
CA GLY A 14 16.66 -13.26 -17.69
C GLY A 14 15.74 -14.21 -16.94
N SER A 15 16.02 -15.52 -17.06
CA SER A 15 15.43 -16.52 -16.20
C SER A 15 15.70 -16.08 -14.76
N ILE A 16 14.68 -15.54 -14.11
CA ILE A 16 14.64 -15.41 -12.66
C ILE A 16 14.59 -16.85 -12.19
N LYS A 17 15.76 -17.39 -11.80
CA LYS A 17 15.79 -18.62 -11.02
C LYS A 17 14.88 -18.39 -9.83
N PRO A 18 13.94 -19.29 -9.50
CA PRO A 18 13.22 -19.21 -8.25
C PRO A 18 14.24 -19.34 -7.13
N THR A 19 14.69 -18.20 -6.60
CA THR A 19 15.45 -18.14 -5.37
C THR A 19 14.51 -18.60 -4.27
N ASN A 20 14.77 -19.82 -3.81
CA ASN A 20 14.46 -20.38 -2.50
C ASN A 20 13.19 -19.85 -1.82
N ALA A 21 12.21 -20.74 -1.73
CA ALA A 21 11.33 -20.92 -0.58
C ALA A 21 10.71 -19.64 0.01
N VAL A 22 9.40 -19.50 -0.25
CA VAL A 22 8.48 -18.91 0.72
C VAL A 22 8.89 -19.41 2.13
N PRO A 23 9.12 -18.55 3.13
CA PRO A 23 9.43 -19.01 4.46
C PRO A 23 8.30 -19.91 4.93
N ASN A 24 8.66 -21.15 5.28
CA ASN A 24 7.75 -22.12 5.86
C ASN A 24 6.95 -21.47 6.98
N LEU A 25 5.63 -21.47 6.82
CA LEU A 25 4.70 -21.25 7.92
C LEU A 25 5.06 -22.23 9.04
N VAL A 26 5.28 -21.67 10.22
CA VAL A 26 5.54 -22.37 11.48
C VAL A 26 4.55 -23.54 11.65
N PRO A 27 5.00 -24.77 11.99
CA PRO A 27 4.11 -25.87 12.30
C PRO A 27 3.32 -25.55 13.57
N ARG A 28 2.01 -25.39 13.45
CA ARG A 28 1.12 -25.20 14.60
C ARG A 28 1.04 -26.53 15.35
N ARG A 29 1.60 -26.60 16.57
CA ARG A 29 1.45 -27.72 17.51
C ARG A 29 -0.05 -28.07 17.65
N GLN A 30 -0.41 -29.29 17.30
CA GLN A 30 -1.69 -29.89 17.70
C GLN A 30 -1.65 -30.12 19.21
N LEU A 31 -2.50 -29.42 19.95
CA LEU A 31 -2.90 -29.78 21.30
C LEU A 31 -4.30 -30.38 21.20
N SER A 32 -4.37 -31.70 21.31
CA SER A 32 -5.61 -32.44 21.49
C SER A 32 -6.11 -32.27 22.93
N GLY A 33 -7.25 -31.61 23.09
CA GLY A 33 -7.98 -31.51 24.36
C GLY A 33 -9.47 -31.24 24.08
N PRO A 34 -10.40 -31.83 24.86
CA PRO A 34 -11.82 -31.89 24.51
C PRO A 34 -12.52 -30.53 24.65
N SER A 35 -13.24 -30.12 23.59
CA SER A 35 -14.00 -28.87 23.53
C SER A 35 -15.33 -28.98 24.27
N LYS A 36 -15.49 -28.21 25.35
CA LYS A 36 -16.82 -27.77 25.84
C LYS A 36 -17.20 -26.49 25.10
N GLN A 37 -18.29 -26.53 24.34
CA GLN A 37 -18.89 -25.33 23.74
C GLN A 37 -19.67 -24.54 24.81
N PRO A 38 -19.44 -23.23 24.97
CA PRO A 38 -20.41 -22.34 25.57
C PRO A 38 -21.30 -21.72 24.48
N SER A 39 -22.62 -21.80 24.68
CA SER A 39 -23.60 -21.08 23.90
C SER A 39 -23.49 -19.58 24.18
N ILE A 40 -23.20 -18.79 23.14
CA ILE A 40 -23.29 -17.32 23.17
C ILE A 40 -24.48 -16.96 22.27
N SER A 41 -25.65 -16.84 22.87
CA SER A 41 -26.86 -16.29 22.23
C SER A 41 -27.14 -14.88 22.76
N GLY A 42 -27.53 -13.97 21.85
CA GLY A 42 -28.36 -12.81 22.19
C GLY A 42 -27.73 -11.42 22.11
N GLY A 43 -26.51 -11.18 22.64
CA GLY A 43 -26.05 -9.81 22.92
C GLY A 43 -25.49 -8.99 21.74
N ILE A 44 -24.92 -9.65 20.72
CA ILE A 44 -24.14 -8.96 19.68
C ILE A 44 -25.03 -8.33 18.59
N LEU A 45 -26.18 -8.95 18.28
CA LEU A 45 -27.12 -8.39 17.30
C LEU A 45 -27.85 -7.12 17.81
N GLU A 46 -28.13 -7.06 19.11
CA GLU A 46 -28.82 -5.92 19.74
C GLU A 46 -27.92 -4.67 19.76
N THR A 47 -26.62 -4.87 19.98
CA THR A 47 -25.60 -3.81 20.00
C THR A 47 -25.39 -3.23 18.59
N PHE A 48 -25.44 -4.09 17.56
CA PHE A 48 -25.31 -3.66 16.15
C PHE A 48 -26.54 -2.87 15.67
N ARG A 49 -27.77 -3.26 16.08
CA ARG A 49 -29.00 -2.51 15.78
C ARG A 49 -29.04 -1.13 16.44
N ARG A 50 -28.57 -1.00 17.68
CA ARG A 50 -28.49 0.29 18.39
C ARG A 50 -27.49 1.25 17.74
N TRP A 51 -26.34 0.75 17.29
CA TRP A 51 -25.34 1.56 16.58
C TRP A 51 -25.86 2.06 15.21
N HIS A 52 -26.54 1.18 14.45
CA HIS A 52 -27.10 1.54 13.14
C HIS A 52 -28.27 2.54 13.22
N THR A 53 -29.07 2.48 14.30
CA THR A 53 -30.18 3.42 14.55
C THR A 53 -29.67 4.81 14.96
N ALA A 54 -28.58 4.87 15.74
CA ALA A 54 -27.93 6.13 16.10
C ALA A 54 -27.22 6.79 14.90
N PHE A 55 -26.68 5.99 13.98
CA PHE A 55 -26.05 6.48 12.75
C PHE A 55 -27.06 7.09 11.76
N ARG A 56 -28.25 6.50 11.61
CA ARG A 56 -29.32 7.05 10.75
C ARG A 56 -29.89 8.39 11.23
N ARG A 57 -29.91 8.64 12.54
CA ARG A 57 -30.41 9.93 13.08
C ARG A 57 -29.46 11.11 12.85
N ARG A 58 -28.19 10.87 12.49
CA ARG A 58 -27.20 11.94 12.25
C ARG A 58 -27.13 12.44 10.80
N LEU A 59 -27.79 11.78 9.85
CA LEU A 59 -27.65 12.09 8.41
C LEU A 59 -28.92 12.66 7.75
N CYS A 60 -30.00 12.89 8.50
CA CYS A 60 -31.18 13.59 7.98
C CYS A 60 -31.82 14.48 9.08
N PRO A 61 -31.45 15.77 9.19
CA PRO A 61 -32.31 16.74 9.86
C PRO A 61 -33.47 17.03 8.93
N SER A 62 -34.68 16.64 9.34
CA SER A 62 -35.92 17.08 8.72
C SER A 62 -35.98 18.61 8.73
N THR A 63 -36.29 19.19 7.58
CA THR A 63 -36.56 20.61 7.35
C THR A 63 -37.53 21.17 8.39
N GLN A 64 -37.02 22.06 9.24
CA GLN A 64 -37.83 23.01 9.99
C GLN A 64 -37.31 24.40 9.65
N LYS A 65 -38.16 25.18 8.99
CA LYS A 65 -37.91 26.60 8.68
C LYS A 65 -37.85 27.35 10.00
N ASP A 66 -36.73 27.99 10.29
CA ASP A 66 -36.70 29.16 11.14
C ASP A 66 -35.59 30.11 10.68
N ASN A 67 -35.97 31.38 10.58
CA ASN A 67 -35.13 32.50 10.18
C ASN A 67 -34.19 32.87 11.34
N SER A 68 -32.88 32.72 11.13
CA SER A 68 -31.89 33.47 11.88
C SER A 68 -30.62 33.64 11.06
N THR A 69 -30.23 34.90 10.89
CA THR A 69 -28.95 35.41 10.40
C THR A 69 -27.75 34.66 11.01
N GLU A 70 -27.06 33.87 10.19
CA GLU A 70 -25.75 33.30 10.52
C GLU A 70 -24.65 33.86 9.59
N SER A 71 -23.54 34.17 10.24
CA SER A 71 -22.30 34.76 9.72
C SER A 71 -21.53 33.76 8.84
N PRO A 72 -20.93 34.19 7.72
CA PRO A 72 -20.17 33.31 6.82
C PRO A 72 -18.70 33.22 7.26
N GLN A 73 -18.41 32.46 8.31
CA GLN A 73 -17.07 31.97 8.60
C GLN A 73 -17.18 30.58 9.21
N ASP A 74 -16.63 29.59 8.51
CA ASP A 74 -16.40 28.18 8.92
C ASP A 74 -17.12 27.17 8.03
N GLN A 75 -16.54 26.90 6.85
CA GLN A 75 -16.58 25.56 6.24
C GLN A 75 -15.65 25.47 5.03
N GLU A 76 -14.36 25.30 5.29
CA GLU A 76 -13.46 24.54 4.42
C GLU A 76 -12.18 24.21 5.21
N SER A 77 -12.26 23.19 6.07
CA SER A 77 -11.07 22.54 6.62
C SER A 77 -10.42 21.71 5.51
N PHE A 78 -9.81 22.40 4.55
CA PHE A 78 -8.99 21.81 3.50
C PHE A 78 -7.95 20.90 4.13
N HIS A 79 -8.00 19.62 3.76
CA HIS A 79 -7.04 18.63 4.23
C HIS A 79 -5.63 19.03 3.74
N PRO A 80 -4.65 19.26 4.64
CA PRO A 80 -3.30 19.71 4.26
C PRO A 80 -2.52 18.76 3.33
N ARG A 81 -3.03 17.54 3.10
CA ARG A 81 -2.47 16.52 2.19
C ARG A 81 -2.53 16.93 0.71
N VAL A 82 -3.44 17.81 0.29
CA VAL A 82 -3.69 18.13 -1.13
C VAL A 82 -2.67 19.14 -1.68
N HIS A 83 -2.19 20.08 -0.85
CA HIS A 83 -1.37 21.22 -1.30
C HIS A 83 0.11 20.93 -1.60
N GLN A 84 0.64 19.75 -1.30
CA GLN A 84 2.06 19.43 -1.60
C GLN A 84 2.27 18.39 -2.69
N LEU A 85 1.28 17.53 -2.94
CA LEU A 85 1.22 16.84 -4.23
C LEU A 85 1.19 17.87 -5.37
N SER A 86 0.59 19.05 -5.16
CA SER A 86 0.67 20.14 -6.13
C SER A 86 2.06 20.74 -6.31
N ASP A 87 2.95 20.75 -5.31
CA ASP A 87 4.31 21.30 -5.49
C ASP A 87 5.23 20.36 -6.26
N LEU A 88 5.16 19.05 -5.97
CA LEU A 88 5.85 18.06 -6.81
C LEU A 88 5.19 17.92 -8.19
N ALA A 89 3.85 18.01 -8.28
CA ALA A 89 3.13 18.03 -9.55
C ALA A 89 3.39 19.30 -10.37
N ARG A 90 3.75 20.42 -9.75
CA ARG A 90 4.14 21.65 -10.46
C ARG A 90 5.40 21.47 -11.30
N VAL A 91 6.31 20.57 -10.90
CA VAL A 91 7.57 20.31 -11.62
C VAL A 91 7.49 19.03 -12.45
N ALA A 92 6.75 18.02 -11.99
CA ALA A 92 6.58 16.76 -12.71
C ALA A 92 5.70 16.95 -13.95
N LYS A 93 5.95 16.18 -15.02
CA LYS A 93 5.05 16.12 -16.19
C LYS A 93 3.86 15.22 -15.89
N PRO A 94 2.65 15.52 -16.42
CA PRO A 94 1.52 14.63 -16.28
C PRO A 94 1.83 13.28 -16.96
N LEU A 95 1.33 12.20 -16.38
CA LEU A 95 1.30 10.90 -17.01
C LEU A 95 0.13 10.87 -17.99
N GLU A 96 0.43 10.56 -19.24
CA GLU A 96 -0.56 10.38 -20.30
C GLU A 96 -0.48 8.95 -20.83
N LEU A 97 -1.62 8.41 -21.26
CA LEU A 97 -1.62 7.18 -22.03
C LEU A 97 -0.98 7.44 -23.41
N PRO A 98 0.01 6.65 -23.82
CA PRO A 98 0.53 6.74 -25.18
C PRO A 98 -0.58 6.55 -26.23
N SER A 99 -0.47 7.21 -27.37
CA SER A 99 -1.47 7.16 -28.45
C SER A 99 -1.69 5.76 -29.03
N ASP A 100 -0.72 4.86 -28.86
CA ASP A 100 -0.76 3.47 -29.29
C ASP A 100 -1.26 2.50 -28.20
N VAL A 101 -1.65 3.00 -27.02
CA VAL A 101 -2.34 2.22 -25.99
C VAL A 101 -3.85 2.27 -26.23
N HIS A 102 -4.46 1.10 -26.39
CA HIS A 102 -5.88 0.96 -26.67
C HIS A 102 -6.67 0.56 -25.43
N ILE A 103 -7.67 1.39 -25.08
CA ILE A 103 -8.65 1.07 -24.05
C ILE A 103 -9.75 0.20 -24.68
N LYS A 104 -10.00 -0.97 -24.10
CA LYS A 104 -11.04 -1.92 -24.50
C LYS A 104 -12.08 -2.02 -23.40
N PHE A 105 -13.27 -1.47 -23.66
CA PHE A 105 -14.42 -1.59 -22.77
C PHE A 105 -15.13 -2.92 -23.04
N LEU A 106 -15.22 -3.79 -22.02
CA LEU A 106 -15.72 -5.16 -22.16
C LEU A 106 -16.98 -5.34 -21.29
N ASP A 107 -18.14 -4.92 -21.77
CA ASP A 107 -19.37 -4.85 -20.96
C ASP A 107 -20.36 -6.00 -21.17
N THR A 108 -19.92 -7.06 -21.85
CA THR A 108 -20.67 -8.30 -22.04
C THR A 108 -19.78 -9.50 -21.70
N HIS A 109 -20.39 -10.62 -21.28
CA HIS A 109 -19.66 -11.88 -21.05
C HIS A 109 -18.83 -12.27 -22.28
N HIS A 110 -19.44 -12.27 -23.47
CA HIS A 110 -18.76 -12.65 -24.70
C HIS A 110 -17.55 -11.78 -25.02
N ALA A 111 -17.64 -10.46 -24.82
CA ALA A 111 -16.51 -9.56 -25.02
C ALA A 111 -15.36 -9.84 -24.03
N VAL A 112 -15.69 -10.18 -22.78
CA VAL A 112 -14.69 -10.58 -21.77
C VAL A 112 -14.02 -11.89 -22.16
N GLU A 113 -14.79 -12.93 -22.51
CA GLU A 113 -14.24 -14.23 -22.91
C GLU A 113 -13.33 -14.10 -24.12
N THR A 114 -13.78 -13.39 -25.16
CA THR A 114 -13.02 -13.18 -26.40
C THR A 114 -11.69 -12.47 -26.15
N ALA A 115 -11.65 -11.56 -25.16
CA ALA A 115 -10.46 -10.78 -24.85
C ALA A 115 -9.49 -11.48 -23.89
N ILE A 116 -10.00 -12.14 -22.85
CA ILE A 116 -9.19 -12.67 -21.73
C ILE A 116 -8.81 -14.13 -21.95
N ALA A 117 -9.72 -14.98 -22.43
CA ALA A 117 -9.44 -16.42 -22.55
C ALA A 117 -8.18 -16.73 -23.39
N PRO A 118 -7.92 -16.06 -24.54
CA PRO A 118 -6.69 -16.28 -25.30
C PRO A 118 -5.40 -15.91 -24.55
N ILE A 119 -5.46 -14.97 -23.61
CA ILE A 119 -4.32 -14.56 -22.78
C ILE A 119 -4.01 -15.66 -21.75
N LEU A 120 -5.04 -16.31 -21.21
CA LEU A 120 -4.91 -17.37 -20.21
C LEU A 120 -4.62 -18.75 -20.82
N ALA A 121 -4.95 -18.97 -22.10
CA ALA A 121 -4.78 -20.24 -22.79
C ALA A 121 -3.40 -20.92 -22.60
N PRO A 122 -2.26 -20.18 -22.60
CA PRO A 122 -0.96 -20.79 -22.33
C PRO A 122 -0.84 -21.44 -20.94
N LEU A 123 -1.59 -20.97 -19.93
CA LEU A 123 -1.58 -21.58 -18.60
C LEU A 123 -2.28 -22.95 -18.58
N ALA A 124 -3.36 -23.10 -19.36
CA ALA A 124 -4.11 -24.34 -19.45
C ALA A 124 -3.37 -25.44 -20.21
N ALA A 125 -2.53 -25.07 -21.18
CA ALA A 125 -1.75 -26.00 -21.99
C ALA A 125 -0.53 -26.59 -21.25
N GLU A 126 -0.11 -25.98 -20.15
CA GLU A 126 1.10 -26.33 -19.41
C GLU A 126 0.76 -27.11 -18.14
N GLU A 127 0.72 -28.44 -18.24
CA GLU A 127 0.61 -29.32 -17.05
C GLU A 127 1.84 -29.14 -16.14
N GLY A 128 1.60 -28.75 -14.88
CA GLY A 128 2.67 -28.45 -13.93
C GLY A 128 3.49 -27.19 -14.24
N GLY A 129 3.00 -26.33 -15.15
CA GLY A 129 3.76 -25.20 -15.66
C GLY A 129 4.18 -24.18 -14.60
N VAL A 130 5.42 -23.70 -14.72
CA VAL A 130 6.00 -22.62 -13.91
C VAL A 130 5.61 -21.24 -14.46
N SER A 131 5.03 -21.18 -15.67
CA SER A 131 4.67 -19.90 -16.30
C SER A 131 3.64 -19.14 -15.47
N GLN A 132 3.86 -17.84 -15.34
CA GLN A 132 3.01 -16.90 -14.63
C GLN A 132 2.56 -15.77 -15.56
N ILE A 133 1.37 -15.24 -15.32
CA ILE A 133 0.87 -14.04 -15.98
C ILE A 133 0.86 -12.91 -14.95
N LEU A 134 1.48 -11.79 -15.30
CA LEU A 134 1.43 -10.56 -14.51
C LEU A 134 0.34 -9.65 -15.07
N VAL A 135 -0.56 -9.19 -14.19
CA VAL A 135 -1.61 -8.23 -14.53
C VAL A 135 -1.64 -7.11 -13.51
N SER A 136 -1.48 -5.88 -13.98
CA SER A 136 -1.71 -4.70 -13.16
C SER A 136 -3.20 -4.41 -13.10
N MET A 137 -3.73 -4.25 -11.90
CA MET A 137 -5.15 -4.19 -11.61
C MET A 137 -5.45 -3.01 -10.68
N ASP A 138 -6.53 -2.31 -10.99
CA ASP A 138 -7.19 -1.37 -10.09
C ASP A 138 -8.71 -1.58 -10.13
N THR A 139 -9.44 -0.94 -9.22
CA THR A 139 -10.90 -0.96 -9.22
C THR A 139 -11.51 0.40 -8.89
N GLU A 140 -12.72 0.62 -9.42
CA GLU A 140 -13.49 1.82 -9.16
C GLU A 140 -14.86 1.48 -8.57
N ARG A 141 -15.35 2.36 -7.69
CA ARG A 141 -16.63 2.22 -6.97
C ARG A 141 -17.40 3.53 -6.91
N ASN A 142 -18.73 3.44 -6.88
CA ASN A 142 -19.57 4.60 -6.63
C ASN A 142 -19.55 5.01 -5.14
N ILE A 143 -19.39 6.31 -4.87
CA ILE A 143 -19.31 6.85 -3.48
C ILE A 143 -20.61 6.64 -2.70
N MET A 144 -21.76 6.79 -3.37
CA MET A 144 -23.08 6.84 -2.73
C MET A 144 -23.78 5.48 -2.64
N ARG A 145 -23.09 4.36 -2.86
CA ARG A 145 -23.71 3.02 -2.94
C ARG A 145 -23.06 1.98 -2.04
N THR A 146 -23.85 0.94 -1.78
CA THR A 146 -23.50 -0.27 -1.01
C THR A 146 -22.96 -1.41 -1.88
N ILE A 147 -23.06 -1.29 -3.21
CA ILE A 147 -22.66 -2.33 -4.15
C ILE A 147 -21.16 -2.18 -4.40
N GLY A 148 -20.41 -3.27 -4.19
CA GLY A 148 -18.96 -3.29 -4.00
C GLY A 148 -18.13 -2.58 -5.06
N VAL A 149 -17.59 -3.33 -6.01
CA VAL A 149 -16.78 -2.83 -7.13
C VAL A 149 -17.67 -2.63 -8.34
N SER A 150 -17.56 -1.45 -8.96
CA SER A 150 -18.32 -1.10 -10.16
C SER A 150 -17.55 -1.46 -11.43
N VAL A 151 -16.24 -1.18 -11.47
CA VAL A 151 -15.38 -1.41 -12.62
C VAL A 151 -14.04 -2.01 -12.17
N ILE A 152 -13.52 -2.95 -12.96
CA ILE A 152 -12.14 -3.45 -12.85
C ILE A 152 -11.35 -2.97 -14.06
N GLN A 153 -10.11 -2.53 -13.84
CA GLN A 153 -9.18 -2.21 -14.92
C GLN A 153 -8.01 -3.18 -14.92
N LEU A 154 -7.60 -3.65 -16.11
CA LEU A 154 -6.56 -4.66 -16.27
C LEU A 154 -5.54 -4.22 -17.33
N ALA A 155 -4.27 -4.17 -16.95
CA ALA A 155 -3.15 -3.99 -17.86
C ALA A 155 -2.22 -5.22 -17.77
N PHE A 156 -2.36 -6.13 -18.73
CA PHE A 156 -1.52 -7.32 -18.82
C PHE A 156 -0.13 -6.97 -19.33
N HIS A 157 0.90 -7.52 -18.68
CA HIS A 157 2.29 -7.23 -19.01
C HIS A 157 2.71 -7.85 -20.36
N SER A 158 2.07 -8.95 -20.77
CA SER A 158 2.31 -9.63 -22.05
C SER A 158 1.75 -8.90 -23.27
N ILE A 159 0.81 -7.96 -23.08
CA ILE A 159 0.15 -7.20 -24.15
C ILE A 159 0.06 -5.71 -23.77
N PRO A 160 1.20 -5.02 -23.66
CA PRO A 160 1.32 -3.71 -23.01
C PRO A 160 0.55 -2.56 -23.71
N ARG A 161 0.04 -2.79 -24.93
CA ARG A 161 -0.73 -1.84 -25.75
C ARG A 161 -2.24 -1.97 -25.59
N LYS A 162 -2.72 -2.82 -24.67
CA LYS A 162 -4.15 -2.99 -24.40
C LYS A 162 -4.41 -2.84 -22.90
N ILE A 163 -5.43 -2.05 -22.57
CA ILE A 163 -5.97 -1.94 -21.22
C ILE A 163 -7.44 -2.29 -21.28
N PHE A 164 -7.87 -3.24 -20.46
CA PHE A 164 -9.26 -3.66 -20.40
C PHE A 164 -9.96 -2.94 -19.25
N VAL A 165 -11.15 -2.43 -19.52
CA VAL A 165 -12.02 -1.80 -18.53
C VAL A 165 -13.34 -2.57 -18.53
N ILE A 166 -13.63 -3.21 -17.39
CA ILE A 166 -14.71 -4.19 -17.26
C ILE A 166 -15.72 -3.69 -16.23
N PRO A 167 -16.94 -3.30 -16.64
CA PRO A 167 -17.98 -2.85 -15.71
C PRO A 167 -18.63 -4.04 -14.99
N VAL A 168 -17.93 -4.59 -13.99
CA VAL A 168 -18.34 -5.82 -13.30
C VAL A 168 -19.68 -5.72 -12.58
N HIS A 169 -20.16 -4.51 -12.25
CA HIS A 169 -21.52 -4.33 -11.71
C HIS A 169 -22.63 -4.77 -12.68
N LYS A 170 -22.35 -4.88 -13.98
CA LYS A 170 -23.32 -5.34 -14.98
C LYS A 170 -23.50 -6.87 -14.96
N PHE A 171 -22.68 -7.60 -14.22
CA PHE A 171 -22.71 -9.05 -14.21
C PHE A 171 -23.32 -9.57 -12.91
N GLU A 172 -24.26 -10.51 -13.02
CA GLU A 172 -24.78 -11.27 -11.88
C GLU A 172 -23.79 -12.38 -11.45
N MET A 173 -23.06 -12.92 -12.42
CA MET A 173 -22.00 -13.92 -12.28
C MET A 173 -20.78 -13.49 -13.08
N LEU A 174 -19.57 -13.81 -12.63
CA LEU A 174 -18.38 -13.44 -13.37
C LEU A 174 -18.26 -14.23 -14.69
N PRO A 175 -17.80 -13.60 -15.79
CA PRO A 175 -17.31 -14.33 -16.95
C PRO A 175 -16.24 -15.36 -16.52
N VAL A 176 -16.26 -16.56 -17.10
CA VAL A 176 -15.43 -17.70 -16.73
C VAL A 176 -13.95 -17.35 -16.79
N SER A 177 -13.49 -16.74 -17.88
CA SER A 177 -12.08 -16.33 -17.99
C SER A 177 -11.69 -15.25 -16.98
N LEU A 178 -12.59 -14.34 -16.61
CA LEU A 178 -12.33 -13.35 -15.57
C LEU A 178 -12.27 -14.00 -14.17
N MET A 179 -13.18 -14.94 -13.89
CA MET A 179 -13.16 -15.73 -12.66
C MET A 179 -11.86 -16.55 -12.56
N GLU A 180 -11.47 -17.24 -13.64
CA GLU A 180 -10.21 -18.00 -13.71
C GLU A 180 -9.01 -17.07 -13.49
N MET A 181 -8.97 -15.92 -14.17
CA MET A 181 -7.92 -14.92 -13.96
C MET A 181 -7.83 -14.50 -12.49
N LEU A 182 -8.96 -14.16 -11.85
CA LEU A 182 -9.01 -13.67 -10.48
C LEU A 182 -8.60 -14.74 -9.46
N THR A 183 -8.99 -15.99 -9.67
CA THR A 183 -8.79 -17.10 -8.72
C THR A 183 -7.50 -17.88 -8.93
N SER A 184 -6.93 -17.85 -10.13
CA SER A 184 -5.69 -18.56 -10.46
C SER A 184 -4.50 -18.04 -9.66
N SER A 185 -3.74 -18.97 -9.06
CA SER A 185 -2.47 -18.68 -8.39
C SER A 185 -1.32 -18.40 -9.36
N ARG A 186 -1.49 -18.75 -10.65
CA ARG A 186 -0.53 -18.48 -11.73
C ARG A 186 -0.74 -17.11 -12.38
N VAL A 187 -1.81 -16.41 -12.04
CA VAL A 187 -2.03 -15.01 -12.44
C VAL A 187 -1.77 -14.13 -11.22
N ILE A 188 -0.71 -13.32 -11.27
CA ILE A 188 -0.29 -12.43 -10.21
C ILE A 188 -0.93 -11.05 -10.43
N LYS A 189 -1.77 -10.63 -9.48
CA LYS A 189 -2.46 -9.34 -9.54
C LYS A 189 -1.62 -8.30 -8.81
N ILE A 190 -1.14 -7.33 -9.55
CA ILE A 190 -0.31 -6.24 -9.03
C ILE A 190 -1.19 -5.01 -8.89
N GLY A 191 -1.25 -4.42 -7.70
CA GLY A 191 -2.00 -3.19 -7.50
C GLY A 191 -1.71 -2.53 -6.18
N ASN A 192 -2.17 -1.31 -6.02
CA ASN A 192 -2.00 -0.57 -4.77
C ASN A 192 -3.13 -0.92 -3.81
N GLN A 193 -2.84 -1.61 -2.70
CA GLN A 193 -3.87 -2.17 -1.81
C GLN A 193 -4.82 -3.16 -2.49
N VAL A 194 -4.35 -3.87 -3.53
CA VAL A 194 -5.16 -4.79 -4.37
C VAL A 194 -5.92 -5.87 -3.58
N ASN A 195 -5.42 -6.25 -2.40
CA ASN A 195 -6.10 -7.19 -1.52
C ASN A 195 -7.45 -6.66 -1.00
N ASN A 196 -7.57 -5.34 -0.77
CA ASN A 196 -8.83 -4.70 -0.36
C ASN A 196 -9.87 -4.76 -1.47
N ASP A 197 -9.44 -4.56 -2.71
CA ASP A 197 -10.30 -4.62 -3.90
C ASP A 197 -10.79 -6.04 -4.15
N LEU A 198 -9.87 -7.01 -4.12
CA LEU A 198 -10.19 -8.43 -4.28
C LEU A 198 -11.09 -8.95 -3.15
N SER A 199 -10.86 -8.51 -1.90
CA SER A 199 -11.76 -8.82 -0.77
C SER A 199 -13.16 -8.25 -0.99
N THR A 200 -13.26 -7.09 -1.64
CA THR A 200 -14.55 -6.46 -1.97
C THR A 200 -15.27 -7.21 -3.09
N LEU A 201 -14.55 -7.59 -4.15
CA LEU A 201 -15.06 -8.48 -5.20
C LEU A 201 -15.50 -9.83 -4.63
N GLN A 202 -14.74 -10.40 -3.71
CA GLN A 202 -15.08 -11.68 -3.07
C GLN A 202 -16.40 -11.63 -2.29
N ARG A 203 -16.70 -10.51 -1.63
CA ARG A 203 -18.00 -10.32 -0.96
C ARG A 203 -19.13 -10.11 -1.96
N GLN A 204 -18.85 -9.52 -3.11
CA GLN A 204 -19.82 -9.21 -4.16
C GLN A 204 -20.22 -10.46 -4.97
N PHE A 205 -19.25 -11.29 -5.36
CA PHE A 205 -19.48 -12.46 -6.23
C PHE A 205 -19.33 -13.76 -5.45
N LYS A 206 -20.41 -14.56 -5.39
CA LYS A 206 -20.45 -15.83 -4.64
C LYS A 206 -19.38 -16.82 -5.11
N GLU A 207 -19.09 -16.83 -6.41
CA GLU A 207 -18.10 -17.70 -7.05
C GLU A 207 -16.69 -17.49 -6.48
N LEU A 208 -16.38 -16.28 -5.98
CA LEU A 208 -15.08 -15.97 -5.39
C LEU A 208 -14.99 -16.34 -3.91
N GLN A 209 -16.11 -16.62 -3.22
CA GLN A 209 -16.11 -16.87 -1.77
C GLN A 209 -15.33 -18.12 -1.36
N GLN A 210 -15.15 -19.07 -2.28
CA GLN A 210 -14.35 -20.28 -2.04
C GLN A 210 -12.83 -20.02 -2.13
N THR A 211 -12.43 -18.87 -2.69
CA THR A 211 -11.02 -18.53 -2.88
C THR A 211 -10.41 -18.08 -1.56
N LYS A 212 -9.54 -18.90 -0.96
CA LYS A 212 -8.92 -18.57 0.34
C LYS A 212 -7.89 -17.45 0.23
N THR A 213 -7.11 -17.46 -0.84
CA THR A 213 -6.02 -16.50 -1.04
C THR A 213 -5.91 -16.16 -2.51
N PHE A 214 -5.60 -14.90 -2.79
CA PHE A 214 -5.29 -14.43 -4.13
C PHE A 214 -3.77 -14.31 -4.28
N ALA A 215 -3.24 -14.68 -5.45
CA ALA A 215 -1.85 -14.41 -5.78
C ALA A 215 -1.69 -12.93 -6.13
N THR A 216 -1.15 -12.14 -5.21
CA THR A 216 -1.08 -10.68 -5.32
C THR A 216 0.31 -10.15 -5.05
N VAL A 217 0.61 -8.99 -5.64
CA VAL A 217 1.74 -8.13 -5.27
C VAL A 217 1.15 -6.79 -4.84
N ASP A 218 1.32 -6.46 -3.57
CA ASP A 218 1.02 -5.13 -3.09
C ASP A 218 2.12 -4.16 -3.55
N LEU A 219 1.72 -3.16 -4.33
CA LEU A 219 2.67 -2.27 -5.00
C LEU A 219 3.49 -1.44 -4.01
N GLN A 220 2.92 -1.05 -2.87
CA GLN A 220 3.64 -0.30 -1.85
C GLN A 220 4.75 -1.14 -1.24
N ALA A 221 4.41 -2.36 -0.77
CA ALA A 221 5.39 -3.27 -0.19
C ALA A 221 6.50 -3.61 -1.20
N PHE A 222 6.12 -3.85 -2.46
CA PHE A 222 7.07 -4.13 -3.54
C PHE A 222 8.02 -2.94 -3.80
N CYS A 223 7.49 -1.71 -3.89
CA CYS A 223 8.30 -0.51 -4.07
C CYS A 223 9.26 -0.27 -2.89
N LEU A 224 8.84 -0.59 -1.67
CA LEU A 224 9.69 -0.49 -0.48
C LEU A 224 10.86 -1.47 -0.54
N GLN A 225 10.59 -2.73 -0.88
CA GLN A 225 11.62 -3.78 -1.04
C GLN A 225 12.63 -3.47 -2.15
N HIS A 226 12.21 -2.73 -3.18
CA HIS A 226 13.06 -2.31 -4.28
C HIS A 226 13.65 -0.89 -4.11
N GLY A 227 13.51 -0.29 -2.92
CA GLY A 227 14.10 1.02 -2.60
C GLY A 227 13.54 2.20 -3.40
N VAL A 228 12.39 2.04 -4.06
CA VAL A 228 11.70 3.11 -4.81
C VAL A 228 11.09 4.13 -3.84
N ILE A 229 10.59 3.64 -2.71
CA ILE A 229 10.11 4.47 -1.59
C ILE A 229 10.82 4.07 -0.30
N ARG A 230 10.80 4.96 0.68
CA ARG A 230 11.36 4.69 2.01
C ARG A 230 10.28 4.29 3.01
N PRO A 231 10.65 3.65 4.12
CA PRO A 231 9.73 3.38 5.21
C PRO A 231 8.99 4.66 5.67
N GLY A 232 7.66 4.55 5.81
CA GLY A 232 6.79 5.68 6.18
C GLY A 232 6.37 6.59 5.03
N ASP A 233 6.92 6.43 3.81
CA ASP A 233 6.48 7.23 2.66
C ASP A 233 5.01 6.93 2.32
N SER A 234 4.34 7.89 1.68
CA SER A 234 2.93 7.76 1.30
C SER A 234 2.72 6.58 0.34
N ALA A 235 1.76 5.73 0.70
CA ALA A 235 1.30 4.58 -0.09
C ALA A 235 0.33 4.94 -1.22
N ALA A 236 -0.02 6.22 -1.40
CA ALA A 236 -0.98 6.60 -2.43
C ALA A 236 -0.37 6.35 -3.82
N LEU A 237 -1.15 5.84 -4.78
CA LEU A 237 -0.69 5.55 -6.14
C LEU A 237 0.00 6.77 -6.80
N GLN A 238 -0.55 7.97 -6.59
CA GLN A 238 0.06 9.23 -7.04
C GLN A 238 1.47 9.45 -6.46
N ALA A 239 1.66 9.18 -5.17
CA ALA A 239 2.95 9.36 -4.51
C ALA A 239 3.97 8.33 -5.03
N LEU A 240 3.54 7.07 -5.21
CA LEU A 240 4.35 6.03 -5.83
C LEU A 240 4.76 6.42 -7.26
N LEU A 241 3.83 6.97 -8.05
CA LEU A 241 4.10 7.40 -9.41
C LEU A 241 5.15 8.52 -9.48
N VAL A 242 5.03 9.52 -8.61
CA VAL A 242 6.01 10.62 -8.52
C VAL A 242 7.37 10.10 -8.13
N LYS A 243 7.46 9.22 -7.12
CA LYS A 243 8.73 8.65 -6.65
C LYS A 243 9.38 7.72 -7.67
N ALA A 244 8.60 6.86 -8.33
CA ALA A 244 9.12 5.89 -9.28
C ALA A 244 9.48 6.52 -10.63
N LEU A 245 8.64 7.42 -11.16
CA LEU A 245 8.71 7.89 -12.54
C LEU A 245 8.92 9.41 -12.69
N GLY A 246 8.83 10.20 -11.62
CA GLY A 246 8.85 11.67 -11.73
C GLY A 246 7.69 12.20 -12.57
N ARG A 247 6.52 11.54 -12.46
CA ARG A 247 5.27 11.86 -13.16
C ARG A 247 4.13 11.96 -12.17
N TYR A 248 3.06 12.63 -12.54
CA TYR A 248 1.85 12.77 -11.71
C TYR A 248 0.60 12.46 -12.55
N MET A 249 -0.48 11.99 -11.95
CA MET A 249 -1.77 11.86 -12.63
C MET A 249 -2.58 13.14 -12.42
N ASP A 250 -3.02 13.76 -13.51
CA ASP A 250 -3.94 14.89 -13.49
C ASP A 250 -5.39 14.39 -13.38
N LYS A 251 -5.80 14.02 -12.16
CA LYS A 251 -7.18 13.58 -11.90
C LYS A 251 -8.05 14.79 -11.61
N LYS A 252 -9.09 15.02 -12.43
CA LYS A 252 -10.09 16.06 -12.19
C LYS A 252 -11.20 15.51 -11.28
N PRO A 253 -11.28 15.94 -10.00
CA PRO A 253 -12.02 15.22 -8.96
C PRO A 253 -13.55 15.20 -9.12
N HIS A 254 -14.14 16.06 -9.97
CA HIS A 254 -15.58 16.32 -9.97
C HIS A 254 -16.43 15.33 -10.78
N ASP A 255 -15.83 14.43 -11.57
CA ASP A 255 -16.57 13.62 -12.55
C ASP A 255 -16.68 12.11 -12.20
N TYR A 256 -16.12 11.64 -11.08
CA TYR A 256 -15.97 10.20 -10.78
C TYR A 256 -17.07 9.59 -9.89
N HIS A 257 -18.33 9.96 -10.08
CA HIS A 257 -19.41 9.52 -9.17
C HIS A 257 -20.41 8.53 -9.77
N ASN A 258 -20.31 8.23 -11.07
CA ASN A 258 -21.30 7.42 -11.78
C ASN A 258 -20.67 6.33 -12.68
N TRP A 259 -19.88 5.44 -12.08
CA TRP A 259 -19.28 4.28 -12.76
C TRP A 259 -20.30 3.24 -13.24
N GLU A 260 -21.53 3.31 -12.72
CA GLU A 260 -22.64 2.40 -13.02
C GLU A 260 -23.67 3.01 -13.99
N GLY A 261 -23.35 4.17 -14.57
CA GLY A 261 -24.14 4.74 -15.63
C GLY A 261 -24.24 3.79 -16.83
N ARG A 262 -25.34 3.87 -17.58
CA ARG A 262 -25.55 3.09 -18.81
C ARG A 262 -24.34 3.18 -19.76
N THR A 263 -23.74 4.36 -19.83
CA THR A 263 -22.51 4.68 -20.55
C THR A 263 -21.51 5.31 -19.60
N ILE A 264 -20.26 4.84 -19.61
CA ILE A 264 -19.18 5.46 -18.85
C ILE A 264 -18.55 6.56 -19.72
N PRO A 265 -18.50 7.82 -19.25
CA PRO A 265 -17.84 8.90 -19.99
C PRO A 265 -16.39 8.57 -20.37
N LYS A 266 -15.95 9.00 -21.55
CA LYS A 266 -14.59 8.76 -22.05
C LYS A 266 -13.51 9.24 -21.08
N LEU A 267 -13.73 10.36 -20.39
CA LEU A 267 -12.81 10.89 -19.39
C LEU A 267 -12.62 9.93 -18.21
N MET A 268 -13.71 9.32 -17.72
CA MET A 268 -13.66 8.32 -16.66
C MET A 268 -12.96 7.04 -17.12
N LEU A 269 -13.28 6.55 -18.34
CA LEU A 269 -12.59 5.40 -18.94
C LEU A 269 -11.08 5.65 -19.07
N ASN A 270 -10.68 6.86 -19.48
CA ASN A 270 -9.29 7.25 -19.62
C ASN A 270 -8.59 7.29 -18.25
N GLY A 271 -9.21 7.88 -17.23
CA GLY A 271 -8.68 7.91 -15.86
C GLY A 271 -8.48 6.50 -15.29
N ALA A 272 -9.51 5.66 -15.40
CA ALA A 272 -9.47 4.27 -14.98
C ALA A 272 -8.35 3.48 -15.68
N ALA A 273 -8.21 3.65 -17.00
CA ALA A 273 -7.13 3.02 -17.75
C ALA A 273 -5.74 3.56 -17.34
N LEU A 274 -5.64 4.85 -17.07
CA LEU A 274 -4.41 5.50 -16.62
C LEU A 274 -3.93 4.94 -15.27
N ASP A 275 -4.84 4.58 -14.36
CA ASP A 275 -4.49 3.96 -13.08
C ASP A 275 -3.83 2.58 -13.24
N ALA A 276 -4.46 1.67 -14.00
CA ALA A 276 -3.86 0.36 -14.28
C ALA A 276 -2.54 0.47 -15.05
N TYR A 277 -2.42 1.46 -15.95
CA TYR A 277 -1.19 1.77 -16.67
C TYR A 277 -0.09 2.29 -15.73
N ALA A 278 -0.42 3.20 -14.81
CA ALA A 278 0.50 3.73 -13.82
C ALA A 278 1.05 2.61 -12.92
N ILE A 279 0.17 1.73 -12.41
CA ILE A 279 0.55 0.56 -11.61
C ILE A 279 1.55 -0.31 -12.38
N ARG A 280 1.31 -0.57 -13.67
CA ARG A 280 2.21 -1.35 -14.52
C ARG A 280 3.59 -0.71 -14.63
N LEU A 281 3.65 0.57 -14.98
CA LEU A 281 4.92 1.28 -15.13
C LEU A 281 5.71 1.38 -13.82
N ILE A 282 5.02 1.61 -12.69
CA ILE A 282 5.66 1.64 -11.36
C ILE A 282 6.24 0.27 -11.04
N TYR A 283 5.49 -0.82 -11.26
CA TYR A 283 5.97 -2.17 -11.04
C TYR A 283 7.17 -2.50 -11.93
N GLU A 284 7.10 -2.24 -13.23
CA GLU A 284 8.21 -2.47 -14.17
C GLU A 284 9.47 -1.69 -13.74
N LYS A 285 9.30 -0.43 -13.31
CA LYS A 285 10.40 0.40 -12.81
C LYS A 285 11.01 -0.14 -11.51
N ALA A 286 10.17 -0.56 -10.57
CA ALA A 286 10.59 -1.12 -9.29
C ALA A 286 11.30 -2.47 -9.50
N ALA A 287 10.74 -3.35 -10.32
CA ALA A 287 11.30 -4.68 -10.62
C ALA A 287 12.69 -4.60 -11.30
N ALA A 288 12.99 -3.48 -11.96
CA ALA A 288 14.31 -3.21 -12.52
C ALA A 288 15.36 -2.73 -11.49
N GLN A 289 14.95 -2.41 -10.25
CA GLN A 289 15.87 -2.08 -9.16
C GLN A 289 16.28 -3.35 -8.40
N PRO A 290 17.49 -3.39 -7.82
CA PRO A 290 17.85 -4.45 -6.89
C PRO A 290 17.00 -4.40 -5.62
N LEU A 291 16.88 -5.53 -4.93
CA LEU A 291 16.29 -5.57 -3.58
C LEU A 291 17.18 -4.79 -2.60
N VAL A 292 16.54 -4.02 -1.74
CA VAL A 292 17.17 -3.30 -0.64
C VAL A 292 16.86 -4.05 0.66
N PRO A 293 17.87 -4.39 1.48
CA PRO A 293 17.63 -4.98 2.79
C PRO A 293 16.77 -4.06 3.64
N LEU A 294 15.68 -4.60 4.18
CA LEU A 294 14.82 -3.89 5.12
C LEU A 294 15.30 -4.14 6.55
N VAL A 295 15.10 -3.15 7.41
CA VAL A 295 15.31 -3.35 8.84
C VAL A 295 14.16 -4.20 9.38
N GLU A 296 14.51 -5.32 9.98
CA GLU A 296 13.61 -6.23 10.69
C GLU A 296 13.98 -6.32 12.18
N PHE A 297 13.09 -6.88 13.00
CA PHE A 297 13.34 -6.99 14.46
C PHE A 297 14.55 -7.87 14.81
N ASN A 298 14.85 -8.86 13.95
CA ASN A 298 15.99 -9.76 14.05
C ASN A 298 17.21 -9.27 13.26
N THR A 299 17.22 -8.03 12.76
CA THR A 299 18.40 -7.44 12.14
C THR A 299 19.57 -7.52 13.12
N GLN A 300 20.74 -7.92 12.63
CA GLN A 300 21.92 -8.14 13.46
C GLN A 300 22.28 -6.86 14.26
N PRO A 301 22.55 -6.97 15.57
CA PRO A 301 23.08 -5.84 16.33
C PRO A 301 24.39 -5.31 15.74
N GLY A 302 24.63 -4.01 15.89
CA GLY A 302 25.74 -3.29 15.25
C GLY A 302 25.45 -2.85 13.82
N THR A 303 24.34 -3.30 13.20
CA THR A 303 23.94 -2.84 11.86
C THR A 303 23.65 -1.34 11.87
N ALA A 304 24.27 -0.59 10.95
CA ALA A 304 24.08 0.84 10.80
C ALA A 304 22.71 1.16 10.19
N VAL A 305 21.95 2.04 10.84
CA VAL A 305 20.61 2.44 10.45
C VAL A 305 20.45 3.96 10.47
N SER A 306 19.56 4.45 9.62
CA SER A 306 19.08 5.83 9.62
C SER A 306 17.66 5.86 10.20
N LEU A 307 17.42 6.78 11.13
CA LEU A 307 16.10 7.07 11.68
C LEU A 307 15.39 8.03 10.75
N LEU A 308 14.23 7.63 10.27
CA LEU A 308 13.36 8.47 9.47
C LEU A 308 12.37 9.20 10.38
N GLY A 309 12.34 10.51 10.26
CA GLY A 309 11.39 11.38 10.93
C GLY A 309 10.58 12.16 9.91
N ARG A 310 9.37 12.54 10.28
CA ARG A 310 8.51 13.32 9.40
C ARG A 310 8.79 14.81 9.58
N ILE A 311 9.44 15.40 8.58
CA ILE A 311 9.67 16.85 8.49
C ILE A 311 8.72 17.37 7.40
N GLY A 312 7.66 18.05 7.84
CA GLY A 312 6.52 18.37 7.00
C GLY A 312 5.79 17.11 6.49
N TRP A 313 5.98 16.77 5.21
CA TRP A 313 5.35 15.62 4.56
C TRP A 313 6.35 14.58 4.06
N PHE A 314 7.63 14.91 4.08
CA PHE A 314 8.69 14.00 3.69
C PHE A 314 9.18 13.26 4.92
N ASN A 315 9.53 12.00 4.73
CA ASN A 315 10.39 11.32 5.68
C ASN A 315 11.81 11.75 5.38
N GLU A 316 12.51 12.29 6.37
CA GLU A 316 13.90 12.70 6.25
C GLU A 316 14.71 11.95 7.29
N ILE A 317 16.01 11.82 7.03
CA ILE A 317 16.91 11.20 8.00
C ILE A 317 17.10 12.19 9.13
N VAL A 318 16.58 11.89 10.31
CA VAL A 318 16.66 12.78 11.48
C VAL A 318 17.80 12.43 12.41
N ALA A 319 18.27 11.18 12.36
CA ALA A 319 19.44 10.71 13.09
C ALA A 319 20.01 9.46 12.42
N ARG A 320 21.25 9.12 12.78
CA ARG A 320 21.91 7.88 12.41
C ARG A 320 22.44 7.18 13.63
N GLY A 321 22.56 5.87 13.54
CA GLY A 321 23.05 5.06 14.64
C GLY A 321 23.28 3.62 14.25
N VAL A 322 23.47 2.78 15.27
CA VAL A 322 23.62 1.33 15.14
C VAL A 322 22.62 0.61 16.03
N ILE A 323 22.12 -0.53 15.58
CA ILE A 323 21.19 -1.35 16.38
C ILE A 323 21.92 -1.84 17.65
N THR A 324 21.38 -1.53 18.83
CA THR A 324 22.01 -1.87 20.11
C THR A 324 22.11 -3.38 20.34
N SER A 325 23.17 -3.83 21.02
CA SER A 325 23.30 -5.19 21.55
C SER A 325 23.49 -5.18 23.07
N PRO A 326 22.74 -6.00 23.85
CA PRO A 326 21.54 -6.75 23.44
C PRO A 326 20.32 -5.83 23.27
N GLN A 327 19.27 -6.30 22.59
CA GLN A 327 17.96 -5.64 22.58
C GLN A 327 17.22 -5.96 23.89
N PRO A 328 17.04 -5.00 24.81
CA PRO A 328 16.37 -5.27 26.08
C PRO A 328 14.85 -5.41 25.88
N ASN A 329 14.13 -5.98 26.85
CA ASN A 329 12.66 -5.99 26.80
C ASN A 329 12.07 -4.57 26.94
N LYS A 330 12.71 -3.74 27.78
CA LYS A 330 12.36 -2.33 28.01
C LYS A 330 13.62 -1.48 28.04
N TYR A 331 13.49 -0.23 27.62
CA TYR A 331 14.50 0.80 27.80
C TYR A 331 13.82 2.01 28.44
N ASP A 332 14.31 2.43 29.60
CA ASP A 332 13.59 3.30 30.54
C ASP A 332 12.17 2.75 30.83
N SER A 333 11.13 3.53 30.51
CA SER A 333 9.72 3.16 30.64
C SER A 333 9.10 2.63 29.34
N ILE A 334 9.87 2.50 28.26
CA ILE A 334 9.39 2.16 26.92
C ILE A 334 9.62 0.68 26.64
N GLU A 335 8.57 -0.01 26.21
CA GLU A 335 8.66 -1.38 25.70
C GLU A 335 9.30 -1.43 24.32
N VAL A 336 10.39 -2.19 24.22
CA VAL A 336 11.13 -2.46 22.99
C VAL A 336 10.65 -3.77 22.38
N ASN A 337 10.55 -4.83 23.19
CA ASN A 337 10.04 -6.14 22.75
C ASN A 337 8.51 -6.19 22.85
N THR A 338 7.84 -5.56 21.88
CA THR A 338 6.39 -5.56 21.78
C THR A 338 5.86 -6.83 21.13
N PRO A 339 4.57 -7.21 21.34
CA PRO A 339 4.00 -8.39 20.70
C PRO A 339 4.07 -8.39 19.16
N ASP A 340 4.01 -7.21 18.55
CA ASP A 340 4.13 -6.97 17.11
C ASP A 340 5.58 -6.79 16.63
N ARG A 341 6.56 -6.80 17.56
CA ARG A 341 8.00 -6.72 17.28
C ARG A 341 8.36 -5.58 16.32
N ASN A 342 7.78 -4.40 16.54
CA ASN A 342 7.89 -3.27 15.62
C ASN A 342 8.82 -2.15 16.10
N ARG A 343 9.66 -2.41 17.11
CA ARG A 343 10.57 -1.43 17.71
C ARG A 343 11.96 -2.00 17.88
N LEU A 344 12.95 -1.13 17.80
CA LEU A 344 14.34 -1.42 18.11
C LEU A 344 14.93 -0.30 18.96
N LEU A 345 15.85 -0.66 19.86
CA LEU A 345 16.75 0.28 20.52
C LEU A 345 17.95 0.54 19.60
N VAL A 346 18.24 1.81 19.35
CA VAL A 346 19.32 2.27 18.48
C VAL A 346 20.26 3.18 19.26
N ASP A 347 21.55 2.91 19.18
CA ASP A 347 22.62 3.76 19.69
C ASP A 347 22.91 4.85 18.65
N ILE A 348 22.55 6.10 18.97
CA ILE A 348 22.65 7.24 18.06
C ILE A 348 24.08 7.77 18.03
N THR A 349 24.64 7.79 16.83
CA THR A 349 25.98 8.29 16.54
C THR A 349 25.94 9.71 16.00
N GLU A 350 24.89 10.09 15.28
CA GLU A 350 24.74 11.40 14.65
C GLU A 350 23.30 11.91 14.74
N LEU A 351 23.13 13.19 15.08
CA LEU A 351 21.85 13.90 15.00
C LEU A 351 21.86 14.84 13.81
N VAL A 352 20.93 14.65 12.88
CA VAL A 352 20.76 15.50 11.70
C VAL A 352 19.73 16.58 11.97
N HIS A 353 18.60 16.21 12.61
CA HIS A 353 17.51 17.13 12.96
C HIS A 353 17.19 17.02 14.47
N PRO A 354 17.90 17.77 15.33
CA PRO A 354 17.74 17.68 16.79
C PRO A 354 16.38 18.20 17.30
N ASP A 355 15.66 18.98 16.49
CA ASP A 355 14.31 19.47 16.77
C ASP A 355 13.22 18.42 16.51
N GLN A 356 13.55 17.29 15.87
CA GLN A 356 12.58 16.23 15.61
C GLN A 356 12.09 15.58 16.91
N GLY A 357 10.77 15.42 17.04
CA GLY A 357 10.14 14.72 18.16
C GLY A 357 10.45 13.22 18.19
N ALA A 358 10.84 12.70 19.35
CA ALA A 358 11.08 11.30 19.61
C ALA A 358 9.78 10.61 20.08
N GLN A 359 9.06 9.98 19.15
CA GLN A 359 7.66 9.56 19.30
C GLN A 359 7.31 8.79 20.58
N PHE A 360 8.24 8.00 21.13
CA PHE A 360 8.00 7.18 22.33
C PHE A 360 8.40 7.84 23.65
N TYR A 361 8.89 9.08 23.64
CA TYR A 361 9.41 9.78 24.81
C TYR A 361 8.52 10.97 25.17
N PRO A 362 7.39 10.77 25.87
CA PRO A 362 6.49 11.86 26.25
C PRO A 362 7.12 12.82 27.28
N LEU A 363 6.74 14.09 27.24
CA LEU A 363 7.14 15.05 28.29
C LEU A 363 6.46 14.73 29.64
N PRO A 364 7.15 14.93 30.79
CA PRO A 364 6.57 14.82 32.12
C PRO A 364 5.38 15.78 32.28
N GLY A 365 4.34 15.36 33.01
CA GLY A 365 3.18 16.20 33.31
C GLY A 365 2.00 16.08 32.33
N VAL A 366 2.13 15.31 31.24
CA VAL A 366 1.02 15.01 30.28
C VAL A 366 0.18 13.79 30.72
N HIS A 367 0.28 13.36 31.98
CA HIS A 367 -0.39 12.14 32.47
C HIS A 367 -1.89 12.30 32.74
N ASP A 368 -2.46 13.49 32.54
CA ASP A 368 -3.90 13.66 32.70
C ASP A 368 -4.64 12.98 31.53
N ARG A 369 -5.05 11.73 31.77
CA ARG A 369 -5.63 10.82 30.77
C ARG A 369 -6.87 11.39 30.07
N HIS A 370 -7.50 12.42 30.65
CA HIS A 370 -8.70 13.05 30.11
C HIS A 370 -8.40 14.12 29.05
N SER A 371 -7.27 14.83 29.11
CA SER A 371 -6.87 15.83 28.12
C SER A 371 -6.04 15.24 26.96
N ALA A 372 -5.39 14.09 27.18
CA ALA A 372 -4.58 13.37 26.19
C ALA A 372 -5.34 12.87 24.95
N ARG A 373 -6.69 12.85 24.96
CA ARG A 373 -7.49 12.40 23.80
C ARG A 373 -7.58 13.40 22.65
N ARG A 374 -7.18 14.67 22.84
CA ARG A 374 -7.33 15.71 21.80
C ARG A 374 -6.04 16.35 21.30
N MET A 375 -4.94 16.28 22.06
CA MET A 375 -3.66 16.85 21.64
C MET A 375 -2.68 15.74 21.29
N LYS A 376 -1.98 15.88 20.15
CA LYS A 376 -0.87 14.99 19.80
C LYS A 376 0.10 14.96 20.99
N PRO A 377 0.52 13.79 21.48
CA PRO A 377 1.40 13.70 22.63
C PRO A 377 2.65 14.53 22.35
N ILE A 378 2.91 15.51 23.21
CA ILE A 378 4.12 16.32 23.14
C ILE A 378 5.25 15.40 23.61
N SER A 379 6.16 15.07 22.70
CA SER A 379 7.35 14.27 22.97
C SER A 379 8.57 15.16 23.17
N TYR A 380 9.57 14.66 23.89
CA TYR A 380 10.92 15.22 23.82
C TYR A 380 11.42 15.27 22.37
N THR A 381 12.19 16.29 22.02
CA THR A 381 12.98 16.28 20.79
C THR A 381 14.24 15.45 20.97
N LEU A 382 14.85 14.99 19.86
CA LEU A 382 16.12 14.26 19.91
C LEU A 382 17.24 15.07 20.57
N GLY A 383 17.28 16.38 20.34
CA GLY A 383 18.21 17.30 20.98
C GLY A 383 17.98 17.44 22.48
N GLN A 384 16.71 17.50 22.93
CA GLN A 384 16.40 17.49 24.35
C GLN A 384 16.81 16.17 25.03
N LEU A 385 16.60 15.03 24.36
CA LEU A 385 17.08 13.74 24.86
C LEU A 385 18.61 13.74 24.98
N ARG A 386 19.33 14.21 23.94
CA ARG A 386 20.78 14.34 23.97
C ARG A 386 21.28 15.19 25.14
N SER A 387 20.70 16.37 25.35
CA SER A 387 21.08 17.25 26.47
C SER A 387 20.85 16.61 27.83
N ARG A 388 19.83 15.75 27.99
CA ARG A 388 19.57 15.02 29.24
C ARG A 388 20.54 13.85 29.45
N THR A 389 20.99 13.22 28.37
CA THR A 389 21.97 12.13 28.43
C THR A 389 23.39 12.66 28.68
N GLY A 390 23.68 13.92 28.34
CA GLY A 390 25.00 14.54 28.51
C GLY A 390 26.04 13.87 27.61
N ASP A 391 27.19 13.51 28.19
CA ASP A 391 28.29 12.86 27.47
C ASP A 391 28.06 11.36 27.23
N ALA A 392 27.05 10.76 27.87
CA ALA A 392 26.74 9.35 27.65
C ALA A 392 26.20 9.12 26.21
N PRO A 393 26.41 7.91 25.64
CA PRO A 393 25.82 7.56 24.35
C PRO A 393 24.30 7.71 24.36
N LEU A 394 23.76 8.47 23.41
CA LEU A 394 22.31 8.62 23.26
C LEU A 394 21.73 7.33 22.67
N LYS A 395 20.79 6.70 23.37
CA LYS A 395 20.03 5.56 22.84
C LYS A 395 18.56 5.93 22.73
N VAL A 396 17.91 5.53 21.64
CA VAL A 396 16.48 5.76 21.43
C VAL A 396 15.77 4.51 20.93
N VAL A 397 14.59 4.26 21.48
CA VAL A 397 13.63 3.30 20.92
C VAL A 397 12.98 3.95 19.72
N TRP A 398 12.97 3.27 18.57
CA TRP A 398 12.40 3.78 17.32
C TRP A 398 11.54 2.72 16.62
N PRO A 399 10.48 3.10 15.90
CA PRO A 399 9.68 2.13 15.14
C PRO A 399 10.46 1.63 13.92
N ILE A 400 10.43 0.32 13.69
CA ILE A 400 11.09 -0.33 12.54
C ILE A 400 10.57 0.21 11.21
N SER A 401 9.28 0.56 11.13
CA SER A 401 8.66 1.19 9.96
C SER A 401 9.18 2.61 9.66
N SER A 402 10.11 3.12 10.47
CA SER A 402 10.80 4.40 10.27
C SER A 402 12.32 4.23 10.45
N LEU A 403 12.84 3.03 10.18
CA LEU A 403 14.27 2.75 10.08
C LEU A 403 14.60 2.28 8.67
N GLU A 404 15.69 2.80 8.10
CA GLU A 404 16.29 2.27 6.87
C GLU A 404 17.76 1.90 7.10
N MET A 405 18.28 0.96 6.32
CA MET A 405 19.71 0.63 6.36
C MET A 405 20.53 1.84 5.92
N SER A 406 21.55 2.22 6.68
CA SER A 406 22.43 3.32 6.30
C SER A 406 23.24 2.95 5.06
N LYS A 407 23.29 3.84 4.07
CA LYS A 407 24.08 3.65 2.84
C LYS A 407 25.58 3.91 3.05
N ASP A 408 25.95 4.52 4.17
CA ASP A 408 27.31 5.04 4.43
C ASP A 408 28.24 3.99 5.06
N THR A 409 27.91 2.70 4.95
CA THR A 409 28.66 1.59 5.57
C THR A 409 30.08 1.41 5.04
N GLY A 410 30.46 2.09 3.94
CA GLY A 410 31.78 2.00 3.34
C GLY A 410 32.94 2.54 4.18
N THR A 411 32.70 3.31 5.26
CA THR A 411 33.78 4.03 5.96
C THR A 411 34.01 3.62 7.41
N LEU A 412 33.08 2.88 8.05
CA LEU A 412 33.14 2.62 9.49
C LEU A 412 33.70 1.24 9.89
N ALA A 413 33.83 0.30 8.95
CA ALA A 413 34.34 -1.05 9.24
C ALA A 413 35.86 -1.10 9.52
N ALA A 414 36.61 -0.05 9.22
CA ALA A 414 38.07 -0.04 9.39
C ALA A 414 38.56 0.42 10.78
N ALA A 415 37.67 0.86 11.68
CA ALA A 415 38.07 1.46 12.96
C ALA A 415 38.00 0.50 14.18
N GLY A 416 37.62 -0.77 13.99
CA GLY A 416 37.28 -1.68 15.09
C GLY A 416 38.27 -2.84 15.38
N GLU A 417 39.32 -3.05 14.57
CA GLU A 417 40.31 -4.12 14.79
C GLU A 417 41.69 -3.58 15.23
N ILE A 418 41.69 -2.60 16.12
CA ILE A 418 42.90 -2.21 16.85
C ILE A 418 42.60 -2.26 18.35
N SER A 419 42.69 -3.45 18.92
CA SER A 419 42.92 -3.67 20.36
C SER A 419 43.39 -5.09 20.61
#